data_AF-A0A2H5WC70-F1
#
_entry.id   AF-A0A2H5WC70-F1
#
_cell.length_a   1.000
_cell.length_b   1.000
_cell.length_c   1.000
_cell.angle_alpha   90.00
_cell.angle_beta   90.00
_cell.angle_gamma   90.00
#
_symmetry.space_group_name_H-M   'P 1'
#
loop_
_entity.id
_entity.type
_entity.pdbx_description
1 polymer ?
#
loop_
_entity_poly.entity_id
_entity_poly.type
_entity_poly.pdbx_seq_one_letter_code
_entity_poly.pdbx_strand_id
1 'polypeptide(L)' 'MRRTQIYLDEDIDREIRALAAAQGRSAASVIREAIRRFLAEQGVAAGRLAAIRGLGKEAWAGVDPESYVEDLRREWTA' A
#
# COMPACT_ATOMS: atom_id res chain seq x y z
N MET A 1 -4.16 -8.75 -12.57
CA MET A 1 -4.56 -7.38 -12.99
C MET A 1 -5.83 -7.47 -13.82
N ARG A 2 -6.73 -6.49 -13.73
CA ARG A 2 -7.92 -6.36 -14.60
C ARG A 2 -7.62 -5.36 -15.71
N ARG A 3 -7.99 -5.67 -16.96
CA ARG A 3 -7.86 -4.73 -18.10
C ARG A 3 -8.96 -3.68 -18.00
N THR A 4 -8.57 -2.41 -18.05
CA THR A 4 -9.47 -1.25 -18.03
C THR A 4 -9.07 -0.32 -19.15
N GLN A 5 -10.04 0.17 -19.92
CA GLN A 5 -9.84 1.21 -20.92
C GLN A 5 -10.16 2.56 -20.29
N ILE A 6 -9.26 3.53 -20.46
CA ILE A 6 -9.43 4.91 -20.03
C ILE A 6 -9.19 5.80 -21.24
N TYR A 7 -9.96 6.87 -21.37
CA TYR A 7 -9.74 7.90 -22.38
C TYR A 7 -8.89 9.00 -21.74
N LEU A 8 -7.92 9.49 -22.49
CA LEU A 8 -7.02 10.57 -22.10
C LEU A 8 -7.00 11.59 -23.24
N ASP A 9 -6.84 12.86 -22.88
CA ASP A 9 -6.54 13.89 -23.85
C ASP A 9 -5.15 13.64 -24.47
N GLU A 10 -4.99 14.06 -25.73
CA GLU A 10 -3.81 13.74 -26.54
C GLU A 10 -2.51 14.34 -25.97
N ASP A 11 -2.61 15.53 -25.38
CA ASP A 11 -1.51 16.20 -24.67
C ASP A 11 -1.07 15.40 -23.45
N ILE A 12 -2.02 14.92 -22.64
CA ILE A 12 -1.75 14.11 -21.45
C ILE A 12 -1.13 12.76 -21.83
N ASP A 13 -1.62 12.07 -22.86
CA ASP A 13 -0.99 10.81 -23.33
C ASP A 13 0.45 11.04 -23.77
N ARG A 14 0.71 12.13 -24.52
CA ARG A 14 2.05 12.51 -24.96
C ARG A 14 2.98 12.76 -23.79
N GLU A 15 2.54 13.52 -22.79
CA GLU A 15 3.34 13.82 -21.58
C GLU A 15 3.65 12.57 -20.76
N ILE A 16 2.66 11.69 -20.56
CA ILE A 16 2.86 10.42 -19.85
C ILE A 16 3.88 9.55 -20.59
N ARG A 17 3.81 9.47 -21.91
CA ARG A 17 4.77 8.69 -22.72
C ARG A 17 6.18 9.26 -22.65
N ALA A 18 6.32 10.59 -22.73
CA ALA A 18 7.61 11.24 -22.58
C ALA A 18 8.23 10.97 -21.20
N LEU A 19 7.43 11.08 -20.14
CA LEU A 19 7.86 10.79 -18.77
C LEU A 19 8.26 9.31 -18.60
N ALA A 20 7.46 8.40 -19.15
CA ALA A 20 7.72 6.97 -19.08
C ALA A 20 9.03 6.61 -19.80
N ALA A 21 9.25 7.17 -21.00
CA ALA A 21 10.48 6.98 -21.77
C ALA A 21 11.71 7.51 -21.02
N ALA A 22 11.63 8.73 -20.46
CA ALA A 22 12.72 9.32 -19.68
C ALA A 22 13.10 8.47 -18.44
N GLN A 23 12.15 7.71 -17.89
CA GLN A 23 12.37 6.84 -16.73
C GLN A 23 12.67 5.37 -17.10
N GLY A 24 12.70 5.00 -18.39
CA GLY A 24 12.85 3.60 -18.81
C GLY A 24 11.68 2.70 -18.36
N ARG A 25 10.48 3.27 -18.22
CA ARG A 25 9.28 2.60 -17.72
C ARG A 25 8.20 2.54 -18.81
N SER A 26 7.19 1.70 -18.60
CA SER A 26 5.98 1.73 -19.43
C SER A 26 5.02 2.82 -18.98
N ALA A 27 4.28 3.42 -19.92
CA ALA A 27 3.20 4.39 -19.63
C ALA A 27 2.20 3.83 -18.62
N ALA A 28 1.83 2.55 -18.75
CA ALA A 28 0.95 1.88 -17.80
C ALA A 28 1.52 1.81 -16.37
N SER A 29 2.85 1.74 -16.20
CA SER A 29 3.50 1.79 -14.88
C SER A 29 3.36 3.16 -14.24
N VAL A 30 3.59 4.22 -15.02
CA VAL A 30 3.44 5.62 -14.59
C VAL A 30 1.99 5.92 -14.22
N ILE A 31 1.03 5.55 -15.07
CA ILE A 31 -0.41 5.75 -14.82
C ILE A 31 -0.84 5.05 -13.52
N ARG A 32 -0.42 3.80 -13.31
CA ARG A 32 -0.76 3.07 -12.07
C ARG A 32 -0.18 3.74 -10.83
N GLU A 33 1.04 4.25 -10.90
CA GLU A 33 1.65 4.96 -9.78
C GLU A 33 0.90 6.26 -9.47
N ALA A 34 0.59 7.05 -10.50
CA ALA A 34 -0.19 8.28 -10.35
C ALA A 34 -1.56 8.01 -9.70
N ILE A 35 -2.29 7.00 -10.17
CA ILE A 35 -3.57 6.59 -9.58
C ILE A 35 -3.40 6.19 -8.11
N ARG A 36 -2.37 5.42 -7.77
CA ARG A 36 -2.11 5.01 -6.38
C ARG A 36 -1.82 6.20 -5.47
N ARG A 37 -0.99 7.15 -5.92
CA ARG A 37 -0.65 8.36 -5.17
C ARG A 37 -1.90 9.22 -4.97
N PHE A 38 -2.67 9.46 -6.03
CA PHE A 38 -3.91 10.21 -5.96
C PHE A 38 -4.92 9.57 -4.99
N LEU A 39 -5.16 8.26 -5.07
CA LEU A 39 -6.05 7.57 -4.13
C LEU A 39 -5.54 7.63 -2.68
N ALA A 40 -4.22 7.65 -2.47
CA ALA A 40 -3.65 7.81 -1.13
C ALA A 40 -3.82 9.23 -0.58
N GLU A 41 -3.60 10.24 -1.42
CA GLU A 41 -3.85 11.66 -1.08
C GLU A 41 -5.33 11.91 -0.74
N GLN A 42 -6.24 11.26 -1.45
CA GLN A 42 -7.69 11.31 -1.17
C GLN A 42 -8.11 10.48 0.07
N GLY A 43 -7.18 9.84 0.77
CA GLY A 43 -7.49 8.97 1.92
C GLY A 43 -8.22 7.67 1.56
N VAL A 44 -8.43 7.39 0.27
CA VAL A 44 -9.07 6.16 -0.22
C VAL A 44 -8.14 4.96 -0.06
N ALA A 45 -6.82 5.18 -0.05
CA ALA A 45 -5.83 4.15 0.29
C ALA A 45 -5.83 3.76 1.79
N ALA A 46 -6.83 4.19 2.57
CA ALA A 46 -7.03 3.78 3.96
C ALA A 46 -7.27 2.25 4.12
N GLY A 47 -7.68 1.52 3.07
CA GLY A 47 -8.08 0.13 3.21
C GLY A 47 -7.02 -0.85 3.77
N ARG A 48 -5.72 -0.57 3.64
CA ARG A 48 -4.66 -1.50 4.11
C ARG A 48 -3.96 -1.08 5.40
N LEU A 49 -3.82 0.21 5.66
CA LEU A 49 -3.21 0.74 6.89
C LEU A 49 -4.24 1.12 7.96
N ALA A 50 -5.44 1.58 7.58
CA ALA A 50 -6.53 1.80 8.54
C ALA A 50 -7.07 0.46 9.08
N ALA A 51 -7.02 -0.62 8.29
CA ALA A 51 -7.30 -1.97 8.78
C ALA A 51 -6.31 -2.42 9.88
N ILE A 52 -5.08 -1.91 9.89
CA ILE A 52 -4.07 -2.23 10.91
C ILE A 52 -4.18 -1.29 12.12
N ARG A 53 -4.61 -0.03 11.92
CA ARG A 53 -4.89 0.93 13.00
C ARG A 53 -6.12 0.48 13.80
N GLY A 54 -5.90 -0.30 14.85
CA GLY A 54 -6.94 -0.75 15.79
C GLY A 54 -6.75 -2.19 16.22
N LEU A 55 -6.26 -3.05 15.31
CA LEU A 55 -6.02 -4.47 15.58
C LEU A 55 -5.05 -4.70 16.73
N GLY A 56 -4.05 -3.83 16.92
CA GLY A 56 -3.12 -3.96 18.04
C GLY A 56 -3.80 -3.82 19.40
N LYS A 57 -4.60 -2.76 19.61
CA LYS A 57 -5.13 -2.49 20.95
C LYS A 57 -6.13 -3.56 21.42
N GLU A 58 -6.95 -4.08 20.51
CA GLU A 58 -7.93 -5.13 20.81
C GLU A 58 -7.29 -6.52 20.89
N ALA A 59 -6.34 -6.85 20.00
CA ALA A 59 -5.66 -8.14 20.03
C ALA A 59 -4.73 -8.30 21.26
N TRP A 60 -4.21 -7.20 21.79
CA TRP A 60 -3.40 -7.18 23.02
C TRP A 60 -4.23 -6.81 24.26
N ALA A 61 -5.55 -6.64 24.14
CA ALA A 61 -6.41 -6.35 25.29
C ALA A 61 -6.46 -7.56 26.22
N GLY A 62 -5.90 -7.42 27.43
CA GLY A 62 -5.86 -8.50 28.42
C GLY A 62 -4.67 -9.46 28.27
N VAL A 63 -3.78 -9.22 27.32
CA VAL A 63 -2.48 -9.90 27.26
C VAL A 63 -1.49 -9.11 28.10
N ASP A 64 -0.90 -9.74 29.12
CA ASP A 64 0.27 -9.19 29.80
C ASP A 64 1.51 -9.42 28.90
N PRO A 65 2.14 -8.34 28.39
CA PRO A 65 3.28 -8.48 27.49
C PRO A 65 4.46 -9.21 28.13
N GLU A 66 4.67 -9.04 29.44
CA GLU A 66 5.82 -9.63 30.13
C GLU A 66 5.66 -11.16 30.21
N SER A 67 4.49 -11.62 30.66
CA SER A 67 4.16 -13.05 30.71
C SER A 67 4.25 -13.71 29.33
N TYR A 68 3.77 -13.03 28.28
CA TYR A 68 3.84 -13.54 26.90
C TYR A 68 5.28 -13.71 26.41
N VAL A 69 6.17 -12.76 26.71
CA VAL A 69 7.59 -12.83 26.33
C VAL A 69 8.32 -13.92 27.09
N GLU A 70 8.00 -14.11 28.37
CA GLU A 70 8.60 -15.15 29.20
C GLU A 70 8.18 -16.57 28.78
N ASP A 71 6.95 -16.75 28.32
CA ASP A 71 6.49 -18.03 27.78
C ASP A 71 7.18 -18.36 26.44
N LEU A 72 7.30 -17.37 25.54
CA LEU A 72 8.07 -17.50 24.29
C LEU A 72 9.55 -17.83 24.54
N ARG A 73 10.16 -17.14 25.51
CA ARG A 73 11.55 -17.37 25.91
C ARG A 73 11.74 -18.81 26.39
N ARG A 74 10.82 -19.30 27.23
CA ARG A 74 10.83 -20.69 27.70
C ARG A 74 10.68 -21.69 26.56
N GLU A 75 9.78 -21.45 25.61
CA GLU A 75 9.58 -22.32 24.44
C GLU A 75 10.84 -22.44 23.57
N TRP A 76 11.62 -21.37 23.43
CA TRP A 76 12.84 -21.37 22.59
C TRP A 76 14.10 -21.86 23.30
N THR A 77 14.10 -21.91 24.64
CA THR A 77 15.22 -22.41 25.44
C THR A 77 15.03 -23.84 25.98
N ALA A 78 13.89 -24.47 25.67
CA ALA A 78 13.61 -25.90 25.93
C ALA A 78 14.11 -26.78 24.78
#